data_AF-A0A932V940-F1
#
_entry.id   AF-A0A932V940-F1
#
_cell.length_a   1.000
_cell.length_b   1.000
_cell.length_c   1.000
_cell.angle_alpha   90.00
_cell.angle_beta   90.00
_cell.angle_gamma   90.00
#
_symmetry.space_group_name_H-M   'P 1'
#
loop_
_entity.id
_entity.type
_entity.pdbx_description
1 polymer ?
#
loop_
_entity_poly.entity_id
_entity_poly.type
_entity_poly.pdbx_seq_one_letter_code
_entity_poly.pdbx_strand_id
1 'polypeptide(L)'
;ITVGLNPLFVPFFSQGRNDVLILFAVGMILFFLQRGHITAAAFALGLASATKQTAWFIVPLFFAYLLFSRAQPNWRDLFRRAVLPFFIPFALIVIPFLLWDARAFIDDTLIYPSATFPIAGYGAGQFLLMLGIIPNDTAPFPFVLLEIIFGVPLLLWLARSLRARPSLRALLAASAAFTFVVAFFNRVFQDNYVGYLVALGVIAYFLESETTHAKSSAAN
;
A
#
# COMPACT_ATOMS: atom_id res chain seq x y z
N ILE A 1 17.70 -1.56 13.63
CA ILE A 1 18.98 -1.97 12.99
C ILE A 1 18.71 -2.84 11.75
N THR A 2 17.94 -3.91 11.85
CA THR A 2 17.68 -4.86 10.74
C THR A 2 17.08 -4.22 9.47
N VAL A 3 16.18 -3.25 9.59
CA VAL A 3 15.61 -2.54 8.42
C VAL A 3 16.53 -1.40 7.97
N GLY A 4 17.04 -0.60 8.91
CA GLY A 4 17.88 0.57 8.60
C GLY A 4 19.28 0.25 8.05
N LEU A 5 19.81 -0.94 8.33
CA LEU A 5 21.08 -1.44 7.76
C LEU A 5 20.85 -2.55 6.72
N ASN A 6 19.63 -2.70 6.20
CA ASN A 6 19.35 -3.69 5.17
C ASN A 6 20.13 -3.31 3.89
N PRO A 7 21.00 -4.18 3.34
CA PRO A 7 21.74 -3.89 2.11
C PRO A 7 20.81 -3.68 0.90
N LEU A 8 19.56 -4.15 0.97
CA LEU A 8 18.49 -3.88 -0.01
C LEU A 8 17.76 -2.54 0.25
N PHE A 9 18.11 -1.79 1.29
CA PHE A 9 17.48 -0.50 1.62
C PHE A 9 18.46 0.67 1.48
N VAL A 10 19.70 0.49 1.95
CA VAL A 10 20.73 1.55 1.97
C VAL A 10 21.00 2.15 0.58
N PRO A 11 21.11 1.37 -0.52
CA PRO A 11 21.28 1.93 -1.86
C PRO A 11 20.09 2.78 -2.29
N PHE A 12 18.86 2.35 -1.97
CA PHE A 12 17.64 3.06 -2.36
C PHE A 12 17.44 4.35 -1.57
N PHE A 13 17.82 4.35 -0.29
CA PHE A 13 17.86 5.56 0.52
C PHE A 13 18.89 6.56 -0.01
N SER A 14 20.11 6.11 -0.33
CA SER A 14 21.15 6.96 -0.89
C SER A 14 20.80 7.51 -2.27
N GLN A 15 20.07 6.74 -3.09
CA GLN A 15 19.61 7.15 -4.42
C GLN A 15 18.32 7.99 -4.37
N GLY A 16 17.74 8.21 -3.19
CA GLY A 16 16.49 8.95 -3.03
C GLY A 16 15.29 8.29 -3.71
N ARG A 17 15.27 6.96 -3.84
CA ARG A 17 14.14 6.26 -4.48
C ARG A 17 12.88 6.37 -3.63
N ASN A 18 11.77 6.67 -4.29
CA ASN A 18 10.51 7.08 -3.65
C ASN A 18 9.86 6.05 -2.71
N ASP A 19 10.28 4.77 -2.72
CA ASP A 19 9.71 3.73 -1.85
C ASP A 19 10.15 3.87 -0.39
N VAL A 20 11.26 4.55 -0.13
CA VAL A 20 11.70 4.84 1.23
C VAL A 20 10.72 5.78 1.94
N LEU A 21 10.15 6.74 1.20
CA LEU A 21 9.11 7.62 1.71
C LEU A 21 7.86 6.82 2.15
N ILE A 22 7.47 5.82 1.36
CA ILE A 22 6.32 4.98 1.68
C ILE A 22 6.62 4.08 2.87
N LEU A 23 7.83 3.52 2.96
CA LEU A 23 8.25 2.75 4.13
C LEU A 23 8.22 3.61 5.42
N PHE A 24 8.67 4.86 5.35
CA PHE A 24 8.57 5.81 6.45
C PHE A 24 7.10 6.07 6.82
N ALA A 25 6.23 6.31 5.84
CA ALA A 25 4.81 6.52 6.09
C ALA A 25 4.15 5.29 6.73
N VAL A 26 4.50 4.07 6.30
CA VAL A 26 4.05 2.83 6.94
C VAL A 26 4.49 2.77 8.41
N GLY A 27 5.74 3.13 8.71
CA GLY A 27 6.21 3.27 10.09
C GLY A 27 5.37 4.25 10.92
N MET A 28 5.05 5.42 10.35
CA MET A 28 4.19 6.42 10.99
C MET A 28 2.76 5.91 11.22
N ILE A 29 2.17 5.22 10.24
CA ILE A 29 0.85 4.61 10.35
C ILE A 29 0.84 3.61 11.52
N LEU A 30 1.82 2.72 11.58
CA LEU A 30 1.93 1.72 12.65
C LEU A 30 2.12 2.40 14.02
N PHE A 31 3.01 3.37 14.11
CA PHE A 31 3.26 4.13 15.34
C PHE A 31 1.98 4.80 15.87
N PHE A 32 1.23 5.47 15.00
CA PHE A 32 -0.02 6.12 15.39
C PHE A 32 -1.12 5.10 15.75
N LEU A 33 -1.21 3.99 15.04
CA LEU A 33 -2.18 2.94 15.37
C LEU A 33 -1.88 2.29 16.73
N GLN A 34 -0.60 2.02 17.05
CA GLN A 34 -0.19 1.49 18.36
C GLN A 34 -0.55 2.45 19.51
N ARG A 35 -0.53 3.76 19.25
CA ARG A 35 -0.92 4.81 20.21
C ARG A 35 -2.42 5.10 20.22
N GLY A 36 -3.23 4.41 19.40
CA GLY A 36 -4.66 4.66 19.26
C GLY A 36 -5.03 5.94 18.48
N HIS A 37 -4.06 6.63 17.87
CA HIS A 37 -4.26 7.88 17.11
C HIS A 37 -4.71 7.62 15.66
N ILE A 38 -5.94 7.13 15.49
CA ILE A 38 -6.47 6.71 14.17
C ILE A 38 -6.53 7.86 13.16
N THR A 39 -6.86 9.09 13.60
CA THR A 39 -6.85 10.30 12.76
C THR A 39 -5.48 10.56 12.14
N ALA A 40 -4.42 10.47 12.96
CA ALA A 40 -3.06 10.70 12.49
C ALA A 40 -2.59 9.57 11.57
N ALA A 41 -2.93 8.32 11.88
CA ALA A 41 -2.64 7.17 11.01
C ALA A 41 -3.32 7.30 9.64
N ALA A 42 -4.60 7.67 9.61
CA ALA A 42 -5.36 7.85 8.38
C ALA A 42 -4.86 9.03 7.54
N PHE A 43 -4.51 10.16 8.18
CA PHE A 43 -3.87 11.28 7.51
C PHE A 43 -2.51 10.89 6.92
N ALA A 44 -1.67 10.15 7.65
CA ALA A 44 -0.39 9.67 7.16
C ALA A 44 -0.55 8.73 5.94
N LEU A 45 -1.54 7.83 5.97
CA LEU A 45 -1.88 6.97 4.83
C LEU A 45 -2.40 7.77 3.63
N GLY A 46 -3.24 8.78 3.88
CA GLY A 46 -3.73 9.70 2.86
C GLY A 46 -2.59 10.46 2.19
N LEU A 47 -1.65 10.96 2.98
CA LEU A 47 -0.47 11.68 2.49
C LEU A 47 0.41 10.76 1.64
N ALA A 48 0.70 9.55 2.13
CA ALA A 48 1.45 8.55 1.37
C ALA A 48 0.76 8.20 0.04
N SER A 49 -0.56 8.06 0.05
CA SER A 49 -1.37 7.74 -1.13
C SER A 49 -1.45 8.90 -2.13
N ALA A 50 -1.46 10.14 -1.65
CA ALA A 50 -1.40 11.33 -2.50
C ALA A 50 0.00 11.51 -3.13
N THR A 51 1.06 11.05 -2.47
CA THR A 51 2.43 11.14 -2.99
C THR A 51 2.82 9.98 -3.91
N LYS A 52 2.39 8.75 -3.61
CA LYS A 52 2.73 7.57 -4.42
C LYS A 52 1.60 6.54 -4.44
N GLN A 53 1.25 6.10 -5.64
CA GLN A 53 0.20 5.10 -5.88
C GLN A 53 0.47 3.75 -5.21
N THR A 54 1.73 3.39 -4.94
CA THR A 54 2.05 2.14 -4.25
C THR A 54 1.45 2.04 -2.84
N ALA A 55 1.18 3.18 -2.18
CA ALA A 55 0.49 3.20 -0.90
C ALA A 55 -1.00 2.84 -1.01
N TRP A 56 -1.61 2.93 -2.20
CA TRP A 56 -3.04 2.62 -2.42
C TRP A 56 -3.34 1.17 -2.08
N PHE A 57 -2.36 0.28 -2.22
CA PHE A 57 -2.53 -1.14 -1.90
C PHE A 57 -2.72 -1.42 -0.41
N ILE A 58 -2.30 -0.51 0.46
CA ILE A 58 -2.52 -0.61 1.92
C ILE A 58 -3.95 -0.18 2.28
N VAL A 59 -4.53 0.76 1.53
CA VAL A 59 -5.81 1.42 1.82
C VAL A 59 -6.96 0.45 2.11
N PRO A 60 -7.29 -0.52 1.23
CA PRO A 60 -8.44 -1.39 1.49
C PRO A 60 -8.25 -2.27 2.74
N LEU A 61 -7.01 -2.70 3.00
CA LEU A 61 -6.68 -3.53 4.16
C LEU A 61 -6.62 -2.72 5.45
N PHE A 62 -6.21 -1.45 5.40
CA PHE A 62 -6.26 -0.51 6.52
C PHE A 62 -7.70 -0.27 6.97
N PHE A 63 -8.60 0.03 6.03
CA PHE A 63 -10.01 0.22 6.38
C PHE A 63 -10.68 -1.08 6.86
N ALA A 64 -10.34 -2.22 6.24
CA ALA A 64 -10.77 -3.52 6.72
C ALA A 64 -10.28 -3.79 8.15
N TYR A 65 -9.02 -3.46 8.47
CA TYR A 65 -8.46 -3.57 9.81
C TYR A 65 -9.25 -2.73 10.83
N LEU A 66 -9.52 -1.46 10.53
CA LEU A 66 -10.27 -0.58 11.44
C LEU A 66 -11.70 -1.08 11.68
N LEU A 67 -12.35 -1.62 10.64
CA LEU A 67 -13.69 -2.21 10.74
C LEU A 67 -13.69 -3.49 11.59
N PHE A 68 -12.71 -4.37 11.42
CA PHE A 68 -12.70 -5.68 12.08
C PHE A 68 -12.10 -5.69 13.48
N SER A 69 -11.16 -4.79 13.76
CA SER A 69 -10.59 -4.59 15.10
C SER A 69 -11.57 -3.98 16.10
N ARG A 70 -12.77 -3.57 15.65
CA ARG A 70 -13.73 -2.76 16.43
C ARG A 70 -13.11 -1.51 17.04
N ALA A 71 -12.03 -1.01 16.43
CA ALA A 71 -11.39 0.24 16.83
C ALA A 71 -12.35 1.43 16.71
N GLN A 72 -13.40 1.31 15.88
CA GLN A 72 -14.51 2.26 15.79
C GLN A 72 -15.85 1.55 15.98
N PRO A 73 -16.68 1.96 16.96
CA PRO A 73 -17.96 1.32 17.23
C PRO A 73 -19.02 1.64 16.16
N ASN A 74 -18.94 2.80 15.51
CA ASN A 74 -19.95 3.31 14.59
C ASN A 74 -19.35 3.82 13.27
N TRP A 75 -20.13 3.72 12.18
CA TRP A 75 -19.75 4.25 10.86
C TRP A 75 -19.45 5.76 10.88
N ARG A 76 -20.14 6.54 11.72
CA ARG A 76 -19.90 7.98 11.87
C ARG A 76 -18.50 8.27 12.42
N ASP A 77 -18.04 7.47 13.38
CA ASP A 77 -16.71 7.66 13.97
C ASP A 77 -15.61 7.21 13.03
N LEU A 78 -15.82 6.11 12.29
CA LEU A 78 -14.92 5.70 11.20
C LEU A 78 -14.80 6.80 10.15
N PHE A 79 -15.93 7.40 9.75
CA PHE A 79 -15.90 8.47 8.76
C PHE A 79 -15.12 9.69 9.25
N ARG A 80 -15.40 10.18 10.46
CA ARG A 80 -14.75 11.38 11.02
C ARG A 80 -13.29 11.18 11.39
N ARG A 81 -12.93 9.99 11.90
CA ARG A 81 -11.59 9.72 12.44
C ARG A 81 -10.67 9.02 11.44
N ALA A 82 -11.18 8.44 10.36
CA ALA A 82 -10.36 7.76 9.36
C ALA A 82 -10.61 8.27 7.94
N VAL A 83 -11.85 8.19 7.44
CA VAL A 83 -12.14 8.52 6.03
C VAL A 83 -11.86 9.99 5.71
N LEU A 84 -12.40 10.92 6.51
CA LEU A 84 -12.21 12.34 6.29
C LEU A 84 -10.72 12.73 6.38
N PRO A 85 -9.97 12.38 7.44
CA PRO A 85 -8.52 12.65 7.52
C PRO A 85 -7.70 12.05 6.38
N PHE A 86 -8.07 10.87 5.87
CA PHE A 86 -7.42 10.24 4.72
C PHE A 86 -7.55 11.06 3.44
N PHE A 87 -8.69 11.73 3.21
CA PHE A 87 -8.90 12.54 2.01
C PHE A 87 -8.34 13.97 2.10
N ILE A 88 -7.98 14.47 3.30
CA ILE A 88 -7.42 15.83 3.44
C ILE A 88 -6.16 16.01 2.59
N PRO A 89 -5.15 15.11 2.60
CA PRO A 89 -3.97 15.25 1.75
C PRO A 89 -4.28 15.26 0.26
N PHE A 90 -5.26 14.47 -0.21
CA PHE A 90 -5.71 14.54 -1.61
C PHE A 90 -6.31 15.90 -1.94
N ALA A 91 -7.10 16.47 -1.04
CA ALA A 91 -7.66 17.80 -1.23
C ALA A 91 -6.60 18.90 -1.31
N LEU A 92 -5.52 18.78 -0.53
CA LEU A 92 -4.45 19.77 -0.50
C LEU A 92 -3.43 19.59 -1.63
N ILE A 93 -3.18 18.35 -2.05
CA ILE A 93 -2.08 18.02 -2.98
C ILE A 93 -2.62 17.71 -4.37
N VAL A 94 -3.66 16.88 -4.50
CA VAL A 94 -4.12 16.36 -5.80
C VAL A 94 -5.15 17.28 -6.45
N ILE A 95 -6.11 17.81 -5.68
CA ILE A 95 -7.19 18.66 -6.21
C ILE A 95 -6.66 19.91 -6.93
N PRO A 96 -5.63 20.64 -6.46
CA PRO A 96 -5.12 21.80 -7.18
C PRO A 96 -4.68 21.48 -8.62
N PHE A 97 -4.06 20.33 -8.86
CA PHE A 97 -3.66 19.92 -10.21
C PHE A 97 -4.84 19.46 -11.07
N LEU A 98 -5.82 18.78 -10.47
CA LEU A 98 -7.06 18.43 -11.17
C LEU A 98 -7.86 19.67 -11.59
N LEU A 99 -7.88 20.72 -10.76
CA LEU A 99 -8.55 21.98 -11.09
C LEU A 99 -7.77 22.80 -12.11
N TRP A 100 -6.43 22.68 -12.12
CA TRP A 100 -5.57 23.35 -13.10
C TRP A 100 -5.73 22.73 -14.49
N ASP A 101 -5.52 21.43 -14.62
CA ASP A 101 -5.73 20.66 -15.85
C ASP A 101 -5.91 19.17 -15.54
N ALA A 102 -7.17 18.74 -15.44
CA ALA A 102 -7.50 17.34 -15.15
C ALA A 102 -6.98 16.37 -16.22
N ARG A 103 -6.94 16.79 -17.49
CA ARG A 103 -6.54 15.91 -18.58
C ARG A 103 -5.05 15.65 -18.53
N ALA A 104 -4.25 16.71 -18.44
CA ALA A 104 -2.79 16.58 -18.28
C ALA A 104 -2.45 15.76 -17.04
N PHE A 105 -3.13 16.00 -15.91
CA PHE A 105 -2.92 15.23 -14.70
C PHE A 105 -3.18 13.72 -14.88
N ILE A 106 -4.29 13.35 -15.52
CA ILE A 106 -4.63 11.94 -15.77
C ILE A 106 -3.65 11.29 -16.74
N ASP A 107 -3.32 11.98 -17.83
CA ASP A 107 -2.40 11.49 -18.86
C ASP A 107 -1.02 11.20 -18.24
N ASP A 108 -0.50 12.12 -17.42
CA ASP A 108 0.85 12.01 -16.84
C ASP A 108 0.91 11.09 -15.61
N THR A 109 -0.14 11.07 -14.77
CA THR A 109 -0.11 10.37 -13.48
C THR A 109 -0.68 8.96 -13.55
N LEU A 110 -1.68 8.71 -14.41
CA LEU A 110 -2.36 7.42 -14.48
C LEU A 110 -2.03 6.68 -15.77
N ILE A 111 -2.17 7.33 -16.92
CA ILE A 111 -2.06 6.66 -18.23
C ILE A 111 -0.60 6.37 -18.57
N TYR A 112 0.28 7.36 -18.45
CA TYR A 112 1.70 7.21 -18.77
C TYR A 112 2.36 6.00 -18.09
N PRO A 113 2.31 5.84 -16.75
CA PRO A 113 2.96 4.69 -16.09
C PRO A 113 2.28 3.35 -16.37
N SER A 114 0.98 3.33 -16.70
CA SER A 114 0.22 2.08 -16.86
C SER A 114 0.16 1.57 -18.31
N ALA A 115 0.27 2.45 -19.30
CA ALA A 115 0.09 2.11 -20.72
C ALA A 115 1.31 2.41 -21.58
N THR A 116 1.94 3.58 -21.38
CA THR A 116 2.91 4.13 -22.33
C THR A 116 4.36 3.90 -21.93
N PHE A 117 4.64 3.81 -20.63
CA PHE A 117 5.99 3.55 -20.12
C PHE A 117 6.50 2.16 -20.55
N PRO A 118 7.77 1.93 -20.84
CA PRO A 118 8.25 0.58 -21.20
C PRO A 118 8.04 -0.44 -20.09
N ILE A 119 7.66 -1.67 -20.45
CA ILE A 119 7.64 -2.81 -19.52
C ILE A 119 9.06 -3.01 -18.99
N ALA A 120 9.21 -3.07 -17.67
CA ALA A 120 10.54 -3.14 -17.07
C ALA A 120 10.55 -3.85 -15.70
N GLY A 121 11.71 -4.43 -15.38
CA GLY A 121 12.00 -5.06 -14.10
C GLY A 121 11.80 -6.57 -14.11
N TYR A 122 11.25 -7.10 -13.02
CA TYR A 122 11.23 -8.54 -12.70
C TYR A 122 9.82 -9.13 -12.58
N GLY A 123 8.81 -8.41 -13.06
CA GLY A 123 7.40 -8.80 -12.96
C GLY A 123 6.95 -9.76 -14.06
N ALA A 124 5.66 -10.12 -14.03
CA ALA A 124 4.99 -10.95 -15.04
C ALA A 124 5.21 -10.41 -16.47
N GLY A 125 5.20 -9.08 -16.65
CA GLY A 125 5.43 -8.46 -17.95
C GLY A 125 6.76 -8.85 -18.58
N GLN A 126 7.83 -8.96 -17.79
CA GLN A 126 9.14 -9.37 -18.28
C GLN A 126 9.14 -10.83 -18.74
N PHE A 127 8.45 -11.72 -18.01
CA PHE A 127 8.29 -13.11 -18.42
C PHE A 127 7.48 -13.22 -19.72
N LEU A 128 6.40 -12.43 -19.87
CA LEU A 128 5.59 -12.42 -21.08
C LEU A 128 6.37 -11.90 -22.30
N LEU A 129 7.27 -10.93 -22.12
CA LEU A 129 8.20 -10.48 -23.15
C LEU A 129 9.20 -11.59 -23.54
N MET A 130 9.81 -12.24 -22.54
CA MET A 130 10.77 -13.34 -22.79
C MET A 130 10.14 -14.53 -23.51
N LEU A 131 8.86 -14.80 -23.25
CA LEU A 131 8.09 -15.85 -23.93
C LEU A 131 7.61 -15.43 -25.33
N GLY A 132 7.83 -14.18 -25.74
CA GLY A 132 7.35 -13.64 -27.02
C GLY A 132 5.83 -13.44 -27.09
N ILE A 133 5.12 -13.49 -25.97
CA ILE A 133 3.68 -13.21 -25.91
C ILE A 133 3.43 -11.72 -26.13
N ILE A 134 4.30 -10.88 -25.57
CA ILE A 134 4.33 -9.45 -25.83
C ILE A 134 5.48 -9.18 -26.82
N PRO A 135 5.23 -8.52 -27.96
CA PRO A 135 6.21 -8.43 -29.04
C PRO A 135 7.39 -7.49 -28.74
N ASN A 136 7.18 -6.44 -27.94
CA ASN A 136 8.22 -5.52 -27.47
C ASN A 136 7.79 -4.82 -26.17
N ASP A 137 8.73 -4.18 -25.49
CA ASP A 137 8.53 -3.54 -24.17
C ASP A 137 7.56 -2.34 -24.18
N THR A 138 7.33 -1.71 -25.33
CA THR A 138 6.39 -0.59 -25.47
C THR A 138 5.01 -1.02 -25.95
N ALA A 139 4.83 -2.30 -26.28
CA ALA A 139 3.55 -2.80 -26.77
C ALA A 139 2.44 -2.66 -25.71
N PRO A 140 1.22 -2.30 -26.14
CA PRO A 140 0.08 -2.25 -25.24
C PRO A 140 -0.28 -3.66 -24.78
N PHE A 141 -0.50 -3.82 -23.47
CA PHE A 141 -0.91 -5.09 -22.88
C PHE A 141 -1.83 -4.82 -21.68
N PRO A 142 -2.93 -5.58 -21.50
CA PRO A 142 -3.94 -5.30 -20.48
C PRO A 142 -3.52 -5.78 -19.08
N PHE A 143 -2.43 -5.24 -18.52
CA PHE A 143 -1.93 -5.61 -17.19
C PHE A 143 -2.97 -5.45 -16.09
N VAL A 144 -3.82 -4.42 -16.18
CA VAL A 144 -4.94 -4.17 -15.26
C VAL A 144 -5.87 -5.38 -15.15
N LEU A 145 -6.08 -6.14 -16.25
CA LEU A 145 -6.92 -7.34 -16.20
C LEU A 145 -6.28 -8.42 -15.34
N LEU A 146 -4.96 -8.61 -15.43
CA LEU A 146 -4.23 -9.56 -14.58
C LEU A 146 -4.25 -9.10 -13.12
N GLU A 147 -4.01 -7.80 -12.87
CA GLU A 147 -4.11 -7.21 -11.53
C GLU A 147 -5.50 -7.42 -10.91
N ILE A 148 -6.58 -7.31 -11.68
CA ILE A 148 -7.94 -7.57 -11.19
C ILE A 148 -8.15 -9.06 -10.94
N ILE A 149 -7.79 -9.93 -11.90
CA ILE A 149 -7.99 -11.38 -11.81
C ILE A 149 -7.28 -11.99 -10.61
N PHE A 150 -6.06 -11.56 -10.31
CA PHE A 150 -5.27 -12.10 -9.19
C PHE A 150 -5.41 -11.26 -7.92
N GLY A 151 -5.47 -9.93 -8.06
CA GLY A 151 -5.51 -9.01 -6.94
C GLY A 151 -6.86 -9.00 -6.22
N VAL A 152 -7.99 -8.96 -6.93
CA VAL A 152 -9.31 -8.88 -6.26
C VAL A 152 -9.59 -10.14 -5.41
N PRO A 153 -9.44 -11.38 -5.93
CA PRO A 153 -9.63 -12.57 -5.10
C PRO A 153 -8.70 -12.61 -3.90
N LEU A 154 -7.43 -12.23 -4.08
CA LEU A 154 -6.46 -12.17 -2.99
C LEU A 154 -6.87 -11.13 -1.94
N LEU A 155 -7.28 -9.93 -2.35
CA LEU A 155 -7.72 -8.88 -1.44
C LEU A 155 -8.90 -9.34 -0.59
N LEU A 156 -9.89 -9.99 -1.20
CA LEU A 156 -11.06 -10.52 -0.49
C LEU A 156 -10.66 -11.62 0.50
N TRP A 157 -9.77 -12.53 0.09
CA TRP A 157 -9.25 -13.59 0.96
C TRP A 157 -8.44 -13.02 2.15
N LEU A 158 -7.57 -12.04 1.90
CA LEU A 158 -6.78 -11.36 2.93
C LEU A 158 -7.65 -10.56 3.88
N ALA A 159 -8.63 -9.80 3.38
CA ALA A 159 -9.58 -9.07 4.22
C ALA A 159 -10.40 -10.04 5.10
N ARG A 160 -10.81 -11.18 4.55
CA ARG A 160 -11.50 -12.23 5.32
C ARG A 160 -10.61 -12.86 6.39
N SER A 161 -9.34 -13.07 6.09
CA SER A 161 -8.33 -13.57 7.04
C SER A 161 -8.08 -12.57 8.17
N LEU A 162 -7.99 -11.28 7.82
CA LEU A 162 -7.83 -10.17 8.77
C LEU A 162 -9.02 -10.04 9.71
N ARG A 163 -10.24 -10.34 9.23
CA ARG A 163 -11.45 -10.36 10.07
C ARG A 163 -11.37 -11.41 11.19
N ALA A 164 -10.76 -12.56 10.92
CA ALA A 164 -10.68 -13.64 11.90
C ALA A 164 -9.71 -13.31 13.06
N ARG A 165 -8.63 -12.58 12.78
CA ARG A 165 -7.58 -12.21 13.75
C ARG A 165 -7.00 -10.83 13.42
N PRO A 166 -7.74 -9.74 13.72
CA PRO A 166 -7.26 -8.40 13.41
C PRO A 166 -6.06 -8.05 14.29
N SER A 167 -4.93 -7.77 13.67
CA SER A 167 -3.71 -7.30 14.34
C SER A 167 -2.88 -6.45 13.37
N LEU A 168 -2.00 -5.60 13.89
CA LEU A 168 -1.11 -4.78 13.06
C LEU A 168 -0.16 -5.65 12.24
N ARG A 169 0.33 -6.76 12.81
CA ARG A 169 1.09 -7.77 12.07
C ARG A 169 0.30 -8.32 10.89
N ALA A 170 -0.96 -8.72 11.10
CA ALA A 170 -1.81 -9.25 10.03
C ALA A 170 -2.11 -8.20 8.96
N LEU A 171 -2.37 -6.94 9.35
CA LEU A 171 -2.55 -5.82 8.42
C LEU A 171 -1.32 -5.66 7.53
N LEU A 172 -0.12 -5.63 8.13
CA LEU A 172 1.11 -5.38 7.39
C LEU A 172 1.48 -6.56 6.48
N ALA A 173 1.34 -7.80 6.98
CA ALA A 173 1.58 -9.00 6.19
C ALA A 173 0.61 -9.11 4.99
N ALA A 174 -0.68 -8.83 5.22
CA ALA A 174 -1.67 -8.78 4.15
C ALA A 174 -1.34 -7.68 3.14
N SER A 175 -0.94 -6.49 3.61
CA SER A 175 -0.59 -5.38 2.72
C SER A 175 0.64 -5.69 1.88
N ALA A 176 1.66 -6.35 2.45
CA ALA A 176 2.84 -6.80 1.70
C ALA A 176 2.46 -7.86 0.64
N ALA A 177 1.66 -8.86 1.01
CA ALA A 177 1.22 -9.91 0.08
C ALA A 177 0.38 -9.34 -1.07
N PHE A 178 -0.56 -8.45 -0.77
CA PHE A 178 -1.39 -7.81 -1.79
C PHE A 178 -0.57 -6.88 -2.70
N THR A 179 0.31 -6.06 -2.12
CA THR A 179 1.22 -5.19 -2.88
C THR A 179 2.12 -6.01 -3.79
N PHE A 180 2.66 -7.14 -3.32
CA PHE A 180 3.48 -8.03 -4.15
C PHE A 180 2.71 -8.53 -5.37
N VAL A 181 1.50 -9.07 -5.18
CA VAL A 181 0.75 -9.64 -6.31
C VAL A 181 0.36 -8.58 -7.32
N VAL A 182 -0.13 -7.41 -6.87
CA VAL A 182 -0.48 -6.34 -7.81
C VAL A 182 0.77 -5.80 -8.50
N ALA A 183 1.85 -5.54 -7.77
CA ALA A 183 3.09 -5.04 -8.35
C ALA A 183 3.75 -6.05 -9.30
N PHE A 184 3.63 -7.36 -9.03
CA PHE A 184 4.15 -8.40 -9.90
C PHE A 184 3.44 -8.43 -11.26
N PHE A 185 2.12 -8.20 -11.28
CA PHE A 185 1.34 -8.09 -12.52
C PHE A 185 1.33 -6.68 -13.10
N ASN A 186 1.94 -5.71 -12.43
CA ASN A 186 2.08 -4.37 -12.96
C ASN A 186 3.09 -4.33 -14.11
N ARG A 187 2.92 -3.34 -14.99
CA ARG A 187 3.81 -3.08 -16.12
C ARG A 187 5.26 -2.84 -15.70
N VAL A 188 5.47 -2.28 -14.50
CA VAL A 188 6.79 -1.99 -13.94
C VAL A 188 6.94 -2.63 -12.55
N PHE A 189 7.92 -3.52 -12.40
CA PHE A 189 8.24 -4.14 -11.11
C PHE A 189 9.75 -4.17 -10.87
N GLN A 190 10.26 -3.07 -10.31
CA GLN A 190 11.69 -2.83 -10.15
C GLN A 190 12.24 -3.36 -8.81
N ASP A 191 13.56 -3.40 -8.68
CA ASP A 191 14.31 -3.87 -7.51
C ASP A 191 13.95 -3.11 -6.20
N ASN A 192 13.64 -1.82 -6.29
CA ASN A 192 13.14 -1.03 -5.15
C ASN A 192 11.81 -1.54 -4.59
N TYR A 193 10.92 -2.10 -5.42
CA TYR A 193 9.67 -2.70 -4.95
C TYR A 193 9.96 -3.98 -4.15
N VAL A 194 10.93 -4.79 -4.60
CA VAL A 194 11.39 -5.97 -3.88
C VAL A 194 11.97 -5.58 -2.52
N GLY A 195 12.85 -4.57 -2.48
CA GLY A 195 13.40 -4.06 -1.23
C GLY A 195 12.32 -3.55 -0.26
N TYR A 196 11.33 -2.82 -0.78
CA TYR A 196 10.17 -2.36 -0.01
C TYR A 196 9.36 -3.53 0.55
N LEU A 197 9.02 -4.54 -0.26
CA LEU A 197 8.25 -5.71 0.17
C LEU A 197 8.98 -6.53 1.22
N VAL A 198 10.28 -6.74 1.05
CA VAL A 198 11.14 -7.40 2.06
C VAL A 198 11.13 -6.60 3.36
N ALA A 199 11.25 -5.28 3.30
CA ALA A 199 11.19 -4.43 4.48
C ALA A 199 9.84 -4.54 5.21
N LEU A 200 8.72 -4.52 4.47
CA LEU A 200 7.39 -4.75 5.06
C LEU A 200 7.30 -6.13 5.75
N GLY A 201 7.82 -7.18 5.11
CA GLY A 201 7.84 -8.53 5.65
C GLY A 201 8.67 -8.64 6.93
N VAL A 202 9.86 -8.01 6.96
CA VAL A 202 10.72 -7.94 8.15
C VAL A 202 10.02 -7.19 9.28
N ILE A 203 9.41 -6.03 9.01
CA ILE A 203 8.66 -5.28 10.02
C ILE A 203 7.49 -6.12 10.54
N ALA A 204 6.76 -6.80 9.66
CA ALA A 204 5.63 -7.67 10.05
C ALA A 204 6.07 -8.85 10.91
N TYR A 205 7.25 -9.40 10.64
CA TYR A 205 7.82 -10.50 11.43
C TYR A 205 8.16 -10.07 12.87
N PHE A 206 8.73 -8.87 13.03
CA PHE A 206 9.12 -8.32 14.34
C PHE A 206 7.98 -7.61 15.09
N LEU A 207 6.86 -7.32 14.42
CA LEU A 207 5.65 -6.84 15.09
C LEU A 207 5.10 -7.94 16.00
N GLU A 208 5.13 -7.68 17.31
CA GLU A 208 4.48 -8.54 18.29
C GLU A 208 2.99 -8.66 17.97
N SER A 209 2.47 -9.88 18.03
CA SER A 209 1.04 -10.10 17.94
C SER A 209 0.42 -9.64 19.24
N GLU A 210 -0.03 -8.39 19.31
CA GLU A 210 -0.96 -7.98 20.34
C GLU A 210 -2.25 -8.79 20.15
N THR A 211 -2.35 -9.93 20.83
CA THR A 211 -3.64 -10.53 21.15
C THR A 211 -4.37 -9.49 21.98
N THR A 212 -5.35 -8.80 21.39
CA THR A 212 -6.08 -7.75 22.09
C THR A 212 -6.73 -8.32 23.35
N HIS A 213 -6.09 -8.06 24.49
CA HIS A 213 -6.62 -8.18 25.84
C HIS A 213 -7.72 -7.13 26.05
N ALA A 214 -8.82 -7.21 25.29
CA ALA A 214 -10.01 -6.37 25.50
C ALA A 214 -11.02 -7.05 26.44
N LYS A 215 -10.55 -7.69 27.53
CA LYS A 215 -11.42 -8.30 28.54
C LYS A 215 -11.10 -7.98 30.01
N SER A 216 -10.08 -7.17 30.33
CA SER A 216 -9.68 -6.96 31.75
C SER A 216 -9.86 -5.55 32.31
N SER A 217 -10.24 -4.54 31.51
CA SER A 217 -10.38 -3.16 32.03
C SER A 217 -11.84 -2.72 32.30
N ALA A 218 -12.80 -3.64 32.25
CA ALA A 218 -14.19 -3.40 32.68
C ALA A 218 -14.49 -4.01 34.06
N ALA A 219 -13.45 -4.44 34.79
CA ALA A 219 -13.54 -4.88 36.18
C ALA A 219 -12.50 -4.10 36.99
N ASN A 220 -12.84 -2.85 37.31
CA ASN A 220 -12.43 -2.13 38.53
C ASN A 220 -13.17 -0.79 38.56
#